data_AF-A0A439D4Z9-F1
#
_entry.id   AF-A0A439D4Z9-F1
#
_cell.length_a   1.000
_cell.length_b   1.000
_cell.length_c   1.000
_cell.angle_alpha   90.00
_cell.angle_beta   90.00
_cell.angle_gamma   90.00
#
_symmetry.space_group_name_H-M   'P 1'
#
loop_
_entity.id
_entity.type
_entity.pdbx_description
1 polymer ?
#
loop_
_entity_poly.entity_id
_entity_poly.type
_entity_poly.pdbx_seq_one_letter_code
_entity_poly.pdbx_strand_id
1 'polypeptide(L)'
;MQMTYRENSIFRTGDLDWAALGNGWGLLRLPKMPEARHFKGDRSLGCSIDWDSFAYQNKTREKQRLEALNAEAPNPAEAEAYRAKRKRNAEAWSGKQEQEETRVVRRDKRQRKREAERKEKMTDEEKARDMDLAQLLAAVRKQNQEKLARDAQGETNGGDGEFEGFD
;
A
#
# COMPACT_ATOMS: atom_id res chain seq x y z
N MET A 1 -18.10 25.18 2.97
CA MET A 1 -18.54 25.04 4.38
C MET A 1 -19.74 24.11 4.38
N GLN A 2 -19.54 22.80 4.59
CA GLN A 2 -20.67 21.86 4.65
C GLN A 2 -21.30 21.96 6.03
N MET A 3 -22.49 22.57 6.10
CA MET A 3 -23.34 22.58 7.28
C MET A 3 -23.98 21.19 7.40
N THR A 4 -23.55 20.40 8.37
CA THR A 4 -24.29 19.20 8.79
C THR A 4 -25.35 19.63 9.80
N TYR A 5 -26.61 19.57 9.40
CA TYR A 5 -27.76 19.80 10.27
C TYR A 5 -27.80 18.69 11.34
N ARG A 6 -27.21 18.97 12.50
CA ARG A 6 -27.50 18.20 13.71
C ARG A 6 -28.81 18.74 14.26
N GLU A 7 -29.91 18.27 13.69
CA GLU A 7 -31.26 18.39 14.26
C GLU A 7 -31.19 18.06 15.75
N ASN A 8 -31.86 18.87 16.58
CA ASN A 8 -31.73 18.89 18.03
C ASN A 8 -32.33 17.61 18.65
N SER A 9 -31.61 16.49 18.53
CA SER A 9 -32.04 15.18 19.02
C SER A 9 -32.14 15.20 20.54
N ILE A 10 -33.34 14.87 21.05
CA ILE A 10 -33.60 14.67 22.48
C ILE A 10 -32.79 13.47 23.00
N PHE A 11 -32.42 12.53 22.12
CA PHE A 11 -31.56 11.42 22.46
C PHE A 11 -30.09 11.81 22.33
N ARG A 12 -29.37 11.79 23.45
CA ARG A 12 -27.91 11.90 23.50
C ARG A 12 -27.31 10.50 23.47
N THR A 13 -26.34 10.27 22.60
CA THR A 13 -25.65 8.96 22.48
C THR A 13 -24.93 8.54 23.76
N GLY A 14 -24.57 9.49 24.63
CA GLY A 14 -23.97 9.22 25.94
C GLY A 14 -24.94 8.75 27.02
N ASP A 15 -26.23 9.06 26.90
CA ASP A 15 -27.25 8.77 27.91
C ASP A 15 -28.04 7.48 27.58
N LEU A 16 -27.69 6.81 26.48
CA LEU A 16 -28.33 5.55 26.07
C LEU A 16 -27.80 4.37 26.88
N ASP A 17 -28.71 3.56 27.41
CA ASP A 17 -28.36 2.25 27.97
C ASP A 17 -28.14 1.23 26.84
N TRP A 18 -26.88 1.08 26.46
CA TRP A 18 -26.45 0.16 25.42
C TRP A 18 -26.71 -1.32 25.78
N ALA A 19 -26.82 -1.67 27.06
CA ALA A 19 -27.13 -3.05 27.47
C ALA A 19 -28.61 -3.37 27.21
N ALA A 20 -29.52 -2.51 27.67
CA ALA A 20 -30.94 -2.65 27.43
C ALA A 20 -31.29 -2.62 25.94
N LEU A 21 -30.67 -1.71 25.18
CA LEU A 21 -30.82 -1.69 23.72
C LEU A 21 -30.33 -3.01 23.10
N GLY A 22 -29.15 -3.47 23.48
CA GLY A 22 -28.60 -4.73 22.98
C GLY A 22 -29.56 -5.90 23.20
N ASN A 23 -30.13 -6.00 24.39
CA ASN A 23 -31.12 -7.03 24.74
C ASN A 23 -32.43 -6.85 23.95
N GLY A 24 -32.93 -5.63 23.79
CA GLY A 24 -34.15 -5.34 23.03
C GLY A 24 -34.04 -5.67 21.53
N TRP A 25 -32.84 -5.51 20.96
CA TRP A 25 -32.54 -5.91 19.58
C TRP A 25 -32.16 -7.40 19.44
N GLY A 26 -32.07 -8.15 20.53
CA GLY A 26 -31.65 -9.55 20.51
C GLY A 26 -30.19 -9.76 20.07
N LEU A 27 -29.32 -8.77 20.32
CA LEU A 27 -27.90 -8.88 20.00
C LEU A 27 -27.23 -9.88 20.95
N LEU A 28 -26.39 -10.74 20.39
CA LEU A 28 -25.55 -11.64 21.17
C LEU A 28 -24.29 -10.95 21.69
N ARG A 29 -23.88 -9.85 21.03
CA ARG A 29 -22.72 -9.06 21.39
C ARG A 29 -22.82 -7.65 20.82
N LEU A 30 -22.40 -6.65 21.60
CA LEU A 30 -22.32 -5.27 21.15
C LEU A 30 -21.22 -5.08 20.08
N PRO A 31 -21.54 -4.40 18.96
CA PRO A 31 -20.54 -4.01 17.97
C PRO A 31 -19.57 -2.96 18.55
N LYS A 32 -18.33 -2.95 18.06
CA LYS A 32 -17.33 -1.93 18.42
C LYS A 32 -17.60 -0.65 17.64
N MET A 33 -18.51 0.18 18.13
CA MET A 33 -18.82 1.50 17.57
C MET A 33 -18.07 2.62 18.31
N PRO A 34 -17.79 3.76 17.66
CA PRO A 34 -17.18 4.92 18.32
C PRO A 34 -18.07 5.49 19.42
N GLU A 35 -19.39 5.37 19.31
CA GLU A 35 -20.38 5.85 20.28
C GLU A 35 -20.41 4.98 21.54
N ALA A 36 -20.39 3.66 21.38
CA ALA A 36 -20.33 2.69 22.47
C ALA A 36 -18.89 2.40 22.97
N ARG A 37 -17.92 3.24 22.59
CA ARG A 37 -16.51 3.06 22.99
C ARG A 37 -16.31 3.23 24.49
N HIS A 38 -17.10 4.10 25.11
CA HIS A 38 -17.05 4.40 26.55
C HIS A 38 -17.93 3.49 27.41
N PHE A 39 -18.63 2.53 26.79
CA PHE A 39 -19.43 1.55 27.53
C PHE A 39 -18.53 0.60 28.33
N LYS A 40 -18.69 0.60 29.66
CA LYS A 40 -17.89 -0.19 30.62
C LYS A 40 -18.54 -1.51 31.03
N GLY A 41 -19.76 -1.79 30.59
CA GLY A 41 -20.48 -3.03 30.91
C GLY A 41 -20.02 -4.22 30.09
N ASP A 42 -20.69 -5.36 30.31
CA ASP A 42 -20.43 -6.56 29.52
C ASP A 42 -20.91 -6.38 28.07
N ARG A 43 -19.98 -6.54 27.12
CA ARG A 43 -20.29 -6.47 25.68
C ARG A 43 -20.96 -7.74 25.18
N SER A 44 -20.84 -8.85 25.89
CA SER A 44 -21.56 -10.09 25.57
C SER A 44 -22.98 -10.12 26.11
N LEU A 45 -23.46 -9.06 26.78
CA LEU A 45 -24.84 -8.97 27.29
C LEU A 45 -25.23 -10.16 28.20
N GLY A 46 -24.24 -10.82 28.82
CA GLY A 46 -24.46 -12.04 29.61
C GLY A 46 -24.65 -13.32 28.79
N CYS A 47 -24.50 -13.29 27.46
CA CYS A 47 -24.58 -14.47 26.60
C CYS A 47 -23.22 -15.18 26.49
N SER A 48 -23.09 -16.35 27.13
CA SER A 48 -21.95 -17.26 26.93
C SER A 48 -22.22 -18.21 25.76
N ILE A 49 -21.85 -17.79 24.55
CA ILE A 49 -21.98 -18.61 23.33
C ILE A 49 -20.58 -18.99 22.84
N ASP A 50 -20.35 -20.30 22.73
CA ASP A 50 -19.16 -20.83 22.06
C ASP A 50 -19.38 -20.78 20.55
N TRP A 51 -18.64 -19.93 19.85
CA TRP A 51 -18.75 -19.77 18.41
C TRP A 51 -18.11 -20.93 17.64
N ASP A 52 -17.22 -21.67 18.29
CA ASP A 52 -16.45 -22.73 17.64
C ASP A 52 -17.25 -24.04 17.53
N SER A 53 -18.32 -24.19 18.32
CA SER A 53 -19.23 -25.34 18.26
C SER A 53 -20.14 -25.33 17.02
N PHE A 54 -20.28 -24.21 16.32
CA PHE A 54 -21.15 -24.13 15.14
C PHE A 54 -20.42 -24.58 13.87
N ALA A 55 -20.77 -25.78 13.39
CA ALA A 55 -20.24 -26.32 12.14
C ALA A 55 -20.95 -25.72 10.91
N TYR A 56 -20.20 -25.55 9.81
CA TYR A 56 -20.80 -25.20 8.54
C TYR A 56 -21.66 -26.35 7.99
N GLN A 57 -22.80 -26.02 7.38
CA GLN A 57 -23.65 -27.01 6.70
C GLN A 57 -22.87 -27.73 5.58
N ASN A 58 -21.94 -27.05 4.93
CA ASN A 58 -21.10 -27.62 3.89
C ASN A 58 -19.83 -28.25 4.48
N LYS A 59 -19.69 -29.57 4.29
CA LYS A 59 -18.56 -30.37 4.76
C LYS A 59 -17.21 -29.96 4.17
N THR A 60 -17.15 -29.46 2.93
CA THR A 60 -15.87 -28.99 2.35
C THR A 60 -15.38 -27.72 3.02
N ARG A 61 -16.31 -26.81 3.32
CA ARG A 61 -16.04 -25.57 4.03
C ARG A 61 -15.66 -25.82 5.49
N GLU A 62 -16.28 -26.81 6.13
CA GLU A 62 -15.91 -27.19 7.50
C GLU A 62 -14.51 -27.81 7.56
N LYS A 63 -14.14 -28.66 6.59
CA LYS A 63 -12.76 -29.17 6.50
C LYS A 63 -11.74 -28.03 6.36
N GLN A 64 -12.00 -27.08 5.48
CA GLN A 64 -11.14 -25.89 5.33
C GLN A 64 -11.07 -25.04 6.60
N ARG A 65 -12.18 -24.91 7.34
CA ARG A 65 -12.22 -24.20 8.63
C ARG A 65 -11.32 -24.90 9.65
N LEU A 66 -11.46 -26.21 9.79
CA LEU A 66 -10.66 -27.01 10.72
C LEU A 66 -9.18 -27.02 10.33
N GLU A 67 -8.87 -27.11 9.04
CA GLU A 67 -7.49 -26.99 8.52
C GLU A 67 -6.90 -25.62 8.86
N ALA A 68 -7.67 -24.53 8.69
CA ALA A 68 -7.22 -23.18 9.02
C ALA A 68 -7.08 -22.93 10.54
N LEU A 69 -7.90 -23.60 11.36
CA LEU A 69 -7.86 -23.49 12.81
C LEU A 69 -6.69 -24.30 13.41
N ASN A 70 -6.39 -25.45 12.81
CA ASN A 70 -5.25 -26.29 13.17
C ASN A 70 -3.93 -25.81 12.52
N ALA A 71 -4.00 -24.96 11.50
CA ALA A 71 -2.83 -24.32 10.93
C ALA A 71 -2.18 -23.44 12.01
N GLU A 72 -0.89 -23.68 12.24
CA GLU A 72 -0.11 -22.95 13.22
C GLU A 72 -0.17 -21.44 12.95
N ALA A 73 -0.27 -20.65 14.03
CA ALA A 73 -0.46 -19.21 13.91
C ALA A 73 0.61 -18.63 12.97
N PRO A 74 0.22 -17.83 11.95
CA PRO A 74 1.16 -17.31 10.98
C PRO A 74 2.26 -16.56 11.73
N ASN A 75 3.51 -16.81 11.34
CA ASN A 75 4.68 -16.15 11.90
C ASN A 75 4.38 -14.64 12.02
N PRO A 76 4.65 -13.98 13.16
CA PRO A 76 4.31 -12.57 13.38
C PRO A 76 4.72 -11.64 12.23
N ALA A 77 5.83 -11.94 11.53
CA ALA A 77 6.27 -11.22 10.34
C ALA A 77 5.30 -11.32 9.14
N GLU A 78 4.71 -12.50 8.92
CA GLU A 78 3.72 -12.73 7.85
C GLU A 78 2.38 -12.08 8.19
N ALA A 79 1.99 -12.10 9.47
CA ALA A 79 0.80 -11.41 9.94
C ALA A 79 0.91 -9.88 9.78
N GLU A 80 2.09 -9.32 10.00
CA GLU A 80 2.37 -7.89 9.79
C GLU A 80 2.35 -7.54 8.29
N ALA A 81 2.97 -8.36 7.45
CA ALA A 81 2.94 -8.18 5.99
C ALA A 81 1.50 -8.24 5.43
N TYR A 82 0.67 -9.16 5.93
CA TYR A 82 -0.74 -9.25 5.53
C TYR A 82 -1.53 -8.01 5.98
N ARG A 83 -1.33 -7.53 7.21
CA ARG A 83 -1.96 -6.30 7.72
C ARG A 83 -1.53 -5.06 6.92
N ALA A 84 -0.24 -4.95 6.59
CA ALA A 84 0.30 -3.86 5.77
C ALA A 84 -0.29 -3.86 4.36
N LYS A 85 -0.43 -5.05 3.74
CA LYS A 85 -1.11 -5.20 2.45
C LYS A 85 -2.59 -4.82 2.52
N ARG A 86 -3.29 -5.19 3.59
CA ARG A 86 -4.69 -4.82 3.80
C ARG A 86 -4.87 -3.31 4.01
N LYS A 87 -3.96 -2.66 4.75
CA LYS A 87 -3.94 -1.21 4.93
C LYS A 87 -3.69 -0.49 3.61
N ARG A 88 -2.69 -0.92 2.84
CA ARG A 88 -2.41 -0.39 1.48
C ARG A 88 -3.64 -0.49 0.58
N ASN A 89 -4.30 -1.65 0.57
CA ASN A 89 -5.50 -1.87 -0.24
C ASN A 89 -6.72 -1.08 0.28
N ALA A 90 -6.80 -0.83 1.58
CA ALA A 90 -7.86 -0.04 2.21
C ALA A 90 -7.62 1.48 2.15
N GLU A 91 -6.39 1.95 1.97
CA GLU A 91 -6.03 3.34 1.68
C GLU A 91 -6.15 3.65 0.18
N ALA A 92 -6.07 2.63 -0.66
CA ALA A 92 -6.25 2.72 -2.11
C ALA A 92 -7.74 2.63 -2.53
N TRP A 93 -8.62 3.43 -1.93
CA TRP A 93 -9.96 3.67 -2.51
C TRP A 93 -9.86 4.23 -3.95
N SER A 94 -8.66 4.67 -4.33
CA SER A 94 -8.28 4.87 -5.71
C SER A 94 -7.31 3.77 -6.16
N GLY A 95 -7.82 2.71 -6.79
CA GLY A 95 -7.00 1.71 -7.53
C GLY A 95 -6.18 2.30 -8.70
N LYS A 96 -6.06 3.63 -8.78
CA LYS A 96 -5.25 4.37 -9.76
C LYS A 96 -3.78 3.98 -9.69
N GLN A 97 -3.23 3.83 -8.48
CA GLN A 97 -1.81 3.49 -8.33
C GLN A 97 -1.52 2.09 -8.89
N GLU A 98 -2.37 1.10 -8.57
CA GLU A 98 -2.24 -0.27 -9.09
C GLU A 98 -2.45 -0.31 -10.62
N GLN A 99 -3.38 0.51 -11.15
CA GLN A 99 -3.58 0.65 -12.60
C GLN A 99 -2.40 1.34 -13.30
N GLU A 100 -1.77 2.32 -12.65
CA GLU A 100 -0.60 3.02 -13.16
C GLU A 100 0.62 2.10 -13.17
N GLU A 101 0.88 1.38 -12.08
CA GLU A 101 1.94 0.36 -12.01
C GLU A 101 1.79 -0.69 -13.10
N THR A 102 0.58 -1.24 -13.29
CA THR A 102 0.33 -2.21 -14.35
C THR A 102 0.45 -1.61 -15.76
N ARG A 103 0.11 -0.32 -15.94
CA ARG A 103 0.29 0.39 -17.22
C ARG A 103 1.78 0.63 -17.52
N VAL A 104 2.58 1.01 -16.53
CA VAL A 104 4.04 1.18 -16.66
C VAL A 104 4.69 -0.15 -17.04
N VAL A 105 4.38 -1.24 -16.32
CA VAL A 105 4.93 -2.57 -16.62
C VAL A 105 4.58 -3.02 -18.05
N ARG A 106 3.36 -2.75 -18.54
CA ARG A 106 2.97 -3.06 -19.92
C ARG A 106 3.73 -2.20 -20.93
N ARG A 107 3.96 -0.92 -20.64
CA ARG A 107 4.72 -0.01 -21.51
C ARG A 107 6.18 -0.45 -21.61
N ASP A 108 6.81 -0.78 -20.50
CA ASP A 108 8.21 -1.24 -20.46
C ASP A 108 8.40 -2.54 -21.22
N LYS A 109 7.48 -3.51 -21.05
CA LYS A 109 7.52 -4.76 -21.84
C LYS A 109 7.42 -4.50 -23.33
N ARG A 110 6.58 -3.55 -23.78
CA ARG A 110 6.46 -3.18 -25.20
C ARG A 110 7.72 -2.47 -25.71
N GLN A 111 8.29 -1.55 -24.93
CA GLN A 111 9.51 -0.84 -25.32
C GLN A 111 10.69 -1.81 -25.44
N ARG A 112 10.90 -2.69 -24.46
CA ARG A 112 11.95 -3.71 -24.50
C ARG A 112 11.87 -4.60 -25.74
N LYS A 113 10.65 -5.01 -26.13
CA LYS A 113 10.42 -5.78 -27.36
C LYS A 113 10.78 -4.99 -28.62
N ARG A 114 10.33 -3.73 -28.73
CA ARG A 114 10.67 -2.87 -29.87
C ARG A 114 12.16 -2.58 -29.97
N GLU A 115 12.83 -2.37 -28.84
CA GLU A 115 14.28 -2.15 -28.79
C GLU A 115 15.05 -3.41 -29.20
N ALA A 116 14.59 -4.59 -28.79
CA ALA A 116 15.18 -5.87 -29.21
C ALA A 116 15.02 -6.08 -30.72
N GLU A 117 13.80 -5.90 -31.26
CA GLU A 117 13.53 -5.99 -32.70
C GLU A 117 14.31 -4.95 -33.50
N ARG A 118 14.47 -3.73 -32.97
CA ARG A 118 15.30 -2.69 -33.61
C ARG A 118 16.76 -3.13 -33.65
N LYS A 119 17.32 -3.62 -32.54
CA LYS A 119 18.71 -4.10 -32.47
C LYS A 119 18.97 -5.29 -33.40
N GLU A 120 17.99 -6.17 -33.59
CA GLU A 120 18.09 -7.30 -34.51
C GLU A 120 18.14 -6.86 -35.98
N LYS A 121 17.43 -5.78 -36.34
CA LYS A 121 17.41 -5.22 -37.70
C LYS A 121 18.59 -4.31 -38.05
N MET A 122 19.40 -3.92 -37.07
CA MET A 122 20.57 -3.06 -37.29
C MET A 122 21.72 -3.86 -37.92
N THR A 123 22.45 -3.20 -38.82
CA THR A 123 23.68 -3.76 -39.40
C THR A 123 24.80 -3.83 -38.37
N ASP A 124 25.79 -4.71 -38.56
CA ASP A 124 26.83 -4.94 -37.56
C ASP A 124 27.74 -3.70 -37.34
N GLU A 125 27.89 -2.87 -38.36
CA GLU A 125 28.60 -1.58 -38.27
C GLU A 125 27.86 -0.55 -37.41
N GLU A 126 26.53 -0.56 -37.43
CA GLU A 126 25.73 0.33 -36.59
C GLU A 126 25.69 -0.16 -35.13
N LYS A 127 25.72 -1.49 -34.91
CA LYS A 127 25.87 -2.06 -33.57
C LYS A 127 27.22 -1.69 -32.95
N ALA A 128 28.30 -1.69 -33.73
CA ALA A 128 29.62 -1.26 -33.26
C ALA A 128 29.61 0.21 -32.84
N ARG A 129 29.01 1.10 -33.66
CA ARG A 129 28.84 2.52 -33.33
C ARG A 129 27.98 2.75 -32.08
N ASP A 130 26.91 1.98 -31.90
CA ASP A 130 26.08 2.04 -30.69
C ASP A 130 26.85 1.59 -29.43
N MET A 131 27.73 0.60 -29.55
CA MET A 131 28.58 0.13 -28.45
C MET A 131 29.63 1.19 -28.07
N ASP A 132 30.27 1.81 -29.05
CA ASP A 132 31.24 2.88 -28.82
C ASP A 132 30.57 4.10 -28.17
N LEU A 133 29.38 4.47 -28.65
CA LEU A 133 28.58 5.53 -28.05
C LEU A 133 28.19 5.20 -26.60
N ALA A 134 27.82 3.95 -26.31
CA ALA A 134 27.48 3.51 -24.97
C ALA A 134 28.68 3.58 -24.02
N GLN A 135 29.88 3.23 -24.48
CA GLN A 135 31.11 3.37 -23.70
C GLN A 135 31.42 4.83 -23.40
N LEU A 136 31.26 5.72 -24.38
CA LEU A 136 31.51 7.15 -24.23
C LEU A 136 30.50 7.79 -23.25
N LEU A 137 29.22 7.41 -23.33
CA LEU A 137 28.20 7.82 -22.36
C LEU A 137 28.50 7.32 -20.93
N ALA A 138 29.04 6.11 -20.79
CA ALA A 138 29.44 5.59 -19.48
C ALA A 138 30.63 6.36 -18.90
N ALA A 139 31.61 6.73 -19.74
CA ALA A 139 32.74 7.57 -19.33
C ALA A 139 32.27 8.95 -18.87
N VAL A 140 31.38 9.60 -19.63
CA VAL A 140 30.80 10.90 -19.26
C VAL A 140 30.00 10.81 -17.94
N ARG A 141 29.20 9.75 -17.75
CA ARG A 141 28.48 9.54 -16.48
C ARG A 141 29.43 9.38 -15.30
N LYS A 142 30.53 8.65 -15.46
CA LYS A 142 31.56 8.53 -14.40
C LYS A 142 32.22 9.87 -14.10
N GLN A 143 32.64 10.60 -15.14
CA GLN A 143 33.22 11.93 -14.96
C GLN A 143 32.26 12.90 -14.26
N ASN A 144 30.97 12.86 -14.61
CA ASN A 144 29.96 13.69 -13.95
C ASN A 144 29.74 13.26 -12.49
N GLN A 145 29.75 11.96 -12.19
CA GLN A 145 29.68 11.46 -10.81
C GLN A 145 30.92 11.87 -9.99
N GLU A 146 32.11 11.81 -10.59
CA GLU A 146 33.36 12.23 -9.95
C GLU A 146 33.41 13.75 -9.73
N LYS A 147 32.94 14.55 -10.70
CA LYS A 147 32.78 16.00 -10.54
C LYS A 147 31.78 16.33 -9.43
N LEU A 148 30.58 15.73 -9.45
CA LEU A 148 29.58 15.89 -8.39
C LEU A 148 30.12 15.45 -7.02
N ALA A 149 30.94 14.40 -6.95
CA ALA A 149 31.58 13.96 -5.72
C ALA A 149 32.68 14.94 -5.25
N ARG A 150 33.48 15.51 -6.16
CA ARG A 150 34.47 16.57 -5.84
C ARG A 150 33.79 17.87 -5.39
N ASP A 151 32.71 18.27 -6.07
CA ASP A 151 31.89 19.42 -5.71
C ASP A 151 31.23 19.21 -4.34
N ALA A 152 30.77 17.99 -4.04
CA ALA A 152 30.24 17.62 -2.72
C ALA A 152 31.32 17.52 -1.62
N GLN A 153 32.58 17.29 -1.98
CA GLN A 153 33.73 17.25 -1.07
C GLN A 153 34.41 18.62 -0.88
N GLY A 154 33.96 19.68 -1.57
CA GLY A 154 34.41 21.06 -1.33
C GLY A 154 35.82 21.37 -1.84
N GLU A 155 36.29 20.69 -2.88
CA GLU A 155 37.56 21.04 -3.55
C GLU A 155 37.29 22.12 -4.62
N THR A 156 37.24 23.38 -4.19
CA THR A 156 37.21 24.54 -5.09
C THR A 156 38.60 24.73 -5.70
N ASN A 157 38.85 24.17 -6.88
CA ASN A 157 39.95 24.66 -7.71
C ASN A 157 39.46 25.98 -8.34
N GLY A 158 40.01 27.10 -7.87
CA GLY A 158 39.69 28.44 -8.36
C GLY A 158 39.94 28.54 -9.87
N GLY A 159 38.85 28.70 -10.60
CA GLY A 159 38.80 29.00 -12.02
C GLY A 159 37.64 29.96 -12.25
N ASP A 160 37.90 31.21 -11.89
CA ASP A 160 37.31 32.45 -12.39
C ASP A 160 36.52 32.30 -13.70
N GLY A 161 35.20 32.26 -13.54
CA GLY A 161 34.21 32.47 -14.59
C GLY A 161 33.04 33.21 -13.97
N GLU A 162 33.29 34.46 -13.56
CA GLU A 162 32.25 35.39 -13.12
C GLU A 162 31.16 35.44 -14.20
N PHE A 163 29.99 34.92 -13.85
CA PHE A 163 28.80 34.97 -14.69
C PHE A 163 28.29 36.41 -14.68
N GLU A 164 28.75 37.22 -15.63
CA GLU A 164 28.15 38.53 -15.88
C GLU A 164 26.77 38.32 -16.51
N GLY A 165 25.74 38.66 -15.73
CA GLY A 165 24.34 38.55 -16.14
C GLY A 165 24.04 39.41 -17.36
N PHE A 166 23.18 38.89 -18.22
CA PHE A 166 22.70 39.57 -19.43
C PHE A 166 21.82 40.76 -19.06
N ASP A 167 22.23 41.96 -19.48
CA ASP A 167 21.39 43.18 -19.51
C ASP A 167 20.39 43.10 -20.69
#